data_AF-A0A955P6B4-F1
#
_entry.id   AF-A0A955P6B4-F1
#
_cell.length_a   1.000
_cell.length_b   1.000
_cell.length_c   1.000
_cell.angle_alpha   90.00
_cell.angle_beta   90.00
_cell.angle_gamma   90.00
#
_symmetry.space_group_name_H-M   'P 1'
#
loop_
_entity.id
_entity.type
_entity.pdbx_description
1 polymer ?
#
loop_
_entity_poly.entity_id
_entity_poly.type
_entity_poly.pdbx_seq_one_letter_code
_entity_poly.pdbx_strand_id
1 'polypeptide(L)'
;YRPYGIYARGLNGMEAQTYAKTAWALTGDEIFKNGFQQLLDWGYQDYTVRQKITFPPEDIAPWDDNLAFWCYYTLIRYTDDPNLRSIYLRSLERTFEVMRMQHVSWYNFAYSAMTGNDGELDKAMDHLRSWTLDCTVDSYHNSHRADLAPEPGYVPYGGGTRGMSPRETSVKGGSRNALPYD
;
A
#
# COMPACT_ATOMS: atom_id res chain seq x y z
N TYR A 1 -24.28 -14.63 -10.71
CA TYR A 1 -23.19 -14.15 -11.57
C TYR A 1 -22.35 -13.16 -10.78
N ARG A 2 -21.04 -13.38 -10.62
CA ARG A 2 -20.16 -12.40 -9.99
C ARG A 2 -19.67 -11.46 -11.10
N PRO A 3 -19.96 -10.15 -11.04
CA PRO A 3 -19.47 -9.22 -12.04
C PRO A 3 -17.93 -9.20 -12.05
N TYR A 4 -17.36 -9.06 -13.24
CA TYR A 4 -15.92 -8.90 -13.41
C TYR A 4 -15.41 -7.69 -12.58
N GLY A 5 -14.26 -7.85 -11.92
CA GLY A 5 -13.66 -6.80 -11.09
C GLY A 5 -14.25 -6.65 -9.68
N ILE A 6 -15.20 -7.50 -9.27
CA ILE A 6 -15.80 -7.43 -7.92
C ILE A 6 -14.76 -7.51 -6.78
N TYR A 7 -13.67 -8.24 -6.99
CA TYR A 7 -12.60 -8.42 -6.00
C TYR A 7 -11.81 -7.14 -5.76
N ALA A 8 -11.60 -6.31 -6.79
CA ALA A 8 -10.89 -5.04 -6.72
C ALA A 8 -11.77 -3.87 -6.25
N ARG A 9 -13.04 -4.10 -5.87
CA ARG A 9 -13.99 -3.04 -5.49
C ARG A 9 -13.47 -2.15 -4.36
N GLY A 10 -12.69 -2.71 -3.42
CA GLY A 10 -12.11 -1.95 -2.33
C GLY A 10 -11.14 -0.86 -2.80
N LEU A 11 -10.17 -1.24 -3.65
CA LEU A 11 -9.17 -0.31 -4.18
C LEU A 11 -9.76 0.61 -5.25
N ASN A 12 -10.47 0.07 -6.23
CA ASN A 12 -11.10 0.87 -7.30
C ASN A 12 -12.09 1.90 -6.73
N GLY A 13 -12.85 1.51 -5.69
CA GLY A 13 -13.75 2.42 -4.98
C GLY A 13 -13.00 3.50 -4.22
N MET A 14 -11.82 3.17 -3.67
CA MET A 14 -10.94 4.13 -3.00
C MET A 14 -10.29 5.11 -3.99
N GLU A 15 -9.91 4.66 -5.18
CA GLU A 15 -9.42 5.52 -6.26
C GLU A 15 -10.49 6.49 -6.75
N ALA A 16 -11.71 6.00 -7.00
CA ALA A 16 -12.83 6.86 -7.41
C ALA A 16 -13.09 7.96 -6.38
N GLN A 17 -13.10 7.61 -5.09
CA GLN A 17 -13.22 8.57 -3.98
C GLN A 17 -12.06 9.58 -3.99
N THR A 18 -10.84 9.10 -4.22
CA THR A 18 -9.62 9.94 -4.28
C THR A 18 -9.68 10.95 -5.42
N TYR A 19 -10.07 10.52 -6.63
CA TYR A 19 -10.18 11.43 -7.78
C TYR A 19 -11.24 12.51 -7.55
N ALA A 20 -12.43 12.13 -7.09
CA ALA A 20 -13.50 13.08 -6.80
C ALA A 20 -13.07 14.07 -5.70
N LYS A 21 -12.44 13.58 -4.62
CA LYS A 21 -11.98 14.42 -3.52
C LYS A 21 -10.84 15.35 -3.93
N THR A 22 -9.90 14.87 -4.73
CA THR A 22 -8.79 15.68 -5.27
C THR A 22 -9.31 16.78 -6.17
N ALA A 23 -10.17 16.43 -7.14
CA ALA A 23 -10.74 17.41 -8.07
C ALA A 23 -11.55 18.46 -7.33
N TRP A 24 -12.35 18.06 -6.33
CA TRP A 24 -13.08 19.00 -5.48
C TRP A 24 -12.13 19.91 -4.69
N ALA A 25 -11.09 19.36 -4.06
CA ALA A 25 -10.12 20.13 -3.29
C ALA A 25 -9.34 21.15 -4.15
N LEU A 26 -9.06 20.83 -5.41
CA LEU A 26 -8.32 21.70 -6.32
C LEU A 26 -9.20 22.76 -6.98
N THR A 27 -10.44 22.43 -7.32
CA THR A 27 -11.30 23.31 -8.13
C THR A 27 -12.36 24.05 -7.32
N GLY A 28 -12.79 23.50 -6.18
CA GLY A 28 -13.94 23.97 -5.43
C GLY A 28 -15.30 23.69 -6.09
N ASP A 29 -15.34 23.05 -7.26
CA ASP A 29 -16.58 22.81 -8.01
C ASP A 29 -17.46 21.75 -7.33
N GLU A 30 -18.73 22.08 -7.13
CA GLU A 30 -19.72 21.24 -6.47
C GLU A 30 -20.03 19.96 -7.25
N ILE A 31 -19.75 19.88 -8.55
CA ILE A 31 -19.93 18.64 -9.31
C ILE A 31 -19.09 17.50 -8.73
N PHE A 32 -17.86 17.79 -8.30
CA PHE A 32 -16.96 16.80 -7.70
C PHE A 32 -17.35 16.47 -6.27
N LYS A 33 -17.86 17.45 -5.51
CA LYS A 33 -18.45 17.22 -4.19
C LYS A 33 -19.64 16.26 -4.28
N ASN A 34 -20.53 16.49 -5.22
CA ASN A 34 -21.71 15.66 -5.45
C ASN A 34 -21.31 14.27 -5.95
N GLY A 35 -20.31 14.18 -6.84
CA GLY A 35 -19.73 12.90 -7.26
C GLY A 35 -19.11 12.12 -6.09
N PHE A 36 -18.37 12.80 -5.20
CA PHE A 36 -17.84 12.17 -3.99
C PHE A 36 -18.97 11.66 -3.09
N GLN A 37 -20.02 12.46 -2.85
CA GLN A 37 -21.19 12.04 -2.07
C GLN A 37 -21.89 10.83 -2.70
N GLN A 38 -22.05 10.81 -4.03
CA GLN A 38 -22.65 9.68 -4.73
C GLN A 38 -21.86 8.38 -4.52
N LEU A 39 -20.52 8.44 -4.52
CA LEU A 39 -19.68 7.27 -4.22
C LEU A 39 -19.90 6.77 -2.78
N LEU A 40 -20.12 7.70 -1.84
CA LEU A 40 -20.45 7.36 -0.46
C LEU A 40 -21.84 6.72 -0.34
N ASP A 41 -22.82 7.24 -1.09
CA ASP A 41 -24.18 6.71 -1.13
C ASP A 41 -24.24 5.30 -1.76
N TRP A 42 -23.32 4.99 -2.67
CA TRP A 42 -23.09 3.63 -3.18
C TRP A 42 -22.33 2.71 -2.21
N GLY A 43 -21.91 3.22 -1.05
CA GLY A 43 -21.25 2.48 0.02
C GLY A 43 -19.78 2.16 -0.26
N TYR A 44 -19.09 2.90 -1.14
CA TYR A 44 -17.72 2.55 -1.54
C TYR A 44 -16.70 2.59 -0.38
N GLN A 45 -16.89 3.48 0.58
CA GLN A 45 -16.14 3.57 1.84
C GLN A 45 -16.16 2.25 2.63
N ASP A 46 -17.26 1.49 2.59
CA ASP A 46 -17.40 0.27 3.38
C ASP A 46 -16.50 -0.86 2.85
N TYR A 47 -16.17 -0.82 1.55
CA TYR A 47 -15.26 -1.77 0.92
C TYR A 47 -13.79 -1.40 1.12
N THR A 48 -13.50 -0.13 1.46
CA THR A 48 -12.12 0.35 1.63
C THR A 48 -11.36 -0.41 2.70
N VAL A 49 -12.01 -0.82 3.80
CA VAL A 49 -11.34 -1.59 4.89
C VAL A 49 -10.67 -2.88 4.38
N ARG A 50 -11.25 -3.51 3.35
CA ARG A 50 -10.76 -4.77 2.78
C ARG A 50 -10.03 -4.58 1.45
N GLN A 51 -9.59 -3.36 1.12
CA GLN A 51 -8.92 -3.07 -0.15
C GLN A 51 -7.67 -3.94 -0.38
N LYS A 52 -6.84 -4.15 0.67
CA LYS A 52 -5.69 -5.05 0.59
C LYS A 52 -6.18 -6.50 0.52
N ILE A 53 -6.12 -7.08 -0.66
CA ILE A 53 -6.45 -8.48 -0.92
C ILE A 53 -5.31 -9.35 -0.38
N THR A 54 -5.67 -10.34 0.43
CA THR A 54 -4.74 -11.34 1.01
C THR A 54 -5.15 -12.78 0.65
N PHE A 55 -6.27 -12.94 -0.04
CA PHE A 55 -6.80 -14.23 -0.51
C PHE A 55 -7.90 -13.98 -1.58
N PRO A 56 -8.02 -14.84 -2.60
CA PRO A 56 -7.15 -15.97 -2.90
C PRO A 56 -5.80 -15.52 -3.51
N PRO A 57 -4.73 -16.34 -3.46
CA PRO A 57 -3.40 -15.94 -3.92
C PRO A 57 -3.33 -15.36 -5.33
N GLU A 58 -4.15 -15.87 -6.25
CA GLU A 58 -4.26 -15.41 -7.63
C GLU A 58 -4.80 -13.99 -7.79
N ASP A 59 -5.54 -13.48 -6.80
CA ASP A 59 -6.10 -12.13 -6.79
C ASP A 59 -5.21 -11.11 -6.05
N ILE A 60 -4.07 -11.55 -5.50
CA ILE A 60 -3.16 -10.67 -4.78
C ILE A 60 -2.27 -9.94 -5.79
N ALA A 61 -2.46 -8.63 -5.87
CA ALA A 61 -1.70 -7.73 -6.71
C ALA A 61 -0.73 -6.88 -5.85
N PRO A 62 0.59 -7.15 -5.83
CA PRO A 62 1.53 -6.35 -5.05
C PRO A 62 1.73 -4.92 -5.57
N TRP A 63 1.48 -4.66 -6.86
CA TRP A 63 1.60 -3.33 -7.44
C TRP A 63 0.51 -2.36 -6.97
N ASP A 64 -0.63 -2.89 -6.52
CA ASP A 64 -1.77 -2.12 -6.00
C ASP A 64 -1.46 -1.43 -4.66
N ASP A 65 -0.43 -1.89 -3.92
CA ASP A 65 -0.07 -1.34 -2.62
C ASP A 65 0.37 0.13 -2.71
N ASN A 66 1.17 0.49 -3.72
CA ASN A 66 1.58 1.88 -3.92
C ASN A 66 0.38 2.80 -4.20
N LEU A 67 -0.52 2.32 -5.05
CA LEU A 67 -1.73 3.04 -5.42
C LEU A 67 -2.64 3.27 -4.22
N ALA A 68 -2.78 2.25 -3.36
CA ALA A 68 -3.52 2.35 -2.12
C ALA A 68 -2.94 3.44 -1.19
N PHE A 69 -1.62 3.47 -1.01
CA PHE A 69 -0.95 4.48 -0.18
C PHE A 69 -1.12 5.92 -0.70
N TRP A 70 -1.12 6.12 -2.03
CA TRP A 70 -1.44 7.43 -2.60
C TRP A 70 -2.89 7.86 -2.32
N CYS A 71 -3.82 6.91 -2.40
CA CYS A 71 -5.22 7.17 -2.08
C CYS A 71 -5.40 7.52 -0.60
N TYR A 72 -4.81 6.74 0.32
CA TYR A 72 -4.88 7.01 1.76
C TYR A 72 -4.40 8.42 2.10
N TYR A 73 -3.27 8.85 1.54
CA TYR A 73 -2.73 10.18 1.82
C TYR A 73 -3.74 11.28 1.49
N THR A 74 -4.34 11.21 0.31
CA THR A 74 -5.32 12.20 -0.13
C THR A 74 -6.60 12.14 0.70
N LEU A 75 -7.18 10.94 0.88
CA LEU A 75 -8.44 10.77 1.59
C LEU A 75 -8.32 11.17 3.06
N ILE A 76 -7.25 10.78 3.74
CA ILE A 76 -7.00 11.14 5.14
C ILE A 76 -6.69 12.63 5.28
N ARG A 77 -5.95 13.23 4.35
CA ARG A 77 -5.58 14.66 4.41
C ARG A 77 -6.79 15.59 4.23
N TYR A 78 -7.72 15.24 3.34
CA TYR A 78 -8.84 16.13 2.98
C TYR A 78 -10.19 15.72 3.56
N THR A 79 -10.28 14.63 4.33
CA THR A 79 -11.55 14.25 4.97
C THR A 79 -11.79 15.06 6.24
N ASP A 80 -12.94 15.73 6.30
CA ASP A 80 -13.42 16.44 7.48
C ASP A 80 -14.33 15.57 8.36
N ASP A 81 -14.96 14.54 7.77
CA ASP A 81 -15.81 13.60 8.49
C ASP A 81 -14.96 12.63 9.33
N PRO A 82 -15.10 12.65 10.68
CA PRO A 82 -14.35 11.74 11.56
C PRO A 82 -14.70 10.26 11.35
N ASN A 83 -15.91 9.94 10.88
CA ASN A 83 -16.31 8.56 10.60
C ASN A 83 -15.56 8.01 9.37
N LEU A 84 -15.53 8.77 8.28
CA LEU A 84 -14.75 8.42 7.09
C LEU A 84 -13.26 8.34 7.41
N ARG A 85 -12.73 9.30 8.19
CA ARG A 85 -11.34 9.25 8.68
C ARG A 85 -11.04 7.95 9.40
N SER A 86 -11.94 7.51 10.29
CA SER A 86 -11.78 6.25 11.02
C SER A 86 -11.76 5.03 10.10
N ILE A 87 -12.61 5.01 9.06
CA ILE A 87 -12.63 3.94 8.05
C ILE A 87 -11.28 3.87 7.31
N TYR A 88 -10.77 5.00 6.82
CA TYR A 88 -9.50 5.04 6.10
C TYR A 88 -8.31 4.64 6.99
N LEU A 89 -8.26 5.12 8.24
CA LEU A 89 -7.20 4.75 9.17
C LEU A 89 -7.23 3.25 9.53
N ARG A 90 -8.41 2.67 9.75
CA ARG A 90 -8.56 1.21 9.98
C ARG A 90 -8.09 0.39 8.77
N SER A 91 -8.43 0.87 7.57
CA SER A 91 -7.98 0.26 6.31
C SER A 91 -6.46 0.34 6.14
N LEU A 92 -5.88 1.50 6.43
CA LEU A 92 -4.42 1.72 6.41
C LEU A 92 -3.72 0.83 7.44
N GLU A 93 -4.23 0.72 8.66
CA GLU A 93 -3.68 -0.15 9.70
C GLU A 93 -3.60 -1.61 9.22
N ARG A 94 -4.72 -2.13 8.73
CA ARG A 94 -4.77 -3.49 8.19
C ARG A 94 -3.81 -3.69 7.01
N THR A 95 -3.69 -2.70 6.13
CA THR A 95 -2.78 -2.77 4.98
C THR A 95 -1.33 -2.73 5.45
N PHE A 96 -0.99 -1.85 6.39
CA PHE A 96 0.35 -1.72 6.93
C PHE A 96 0.80 -2.99 7.62
N GLU A 97 -0.05 -3.66 8.39
CA GLU A 97 0.30 -4.96 9.02
C GLU A 97 0.74 -6.03 8.00
N VAL A 98 0.20 -6.00 6.78
CA VAL A 98 0.66 -6.88 5.70
C VAL A 98 1.98 -6.40 5.09
N MET A 99 2.17 -5.08 4.97
CA MET A 99 3.36 -4.48 4.36
C MET A 99 4.54 -4.37 5.32
N ARG A 100 4.30 -4.45 6.63
CA ARG A 100 5.25 -4.20 7.72
C ARG A 100 6.50 -5.05 7.58
N MET A 101 6.34 -6.34 7.24
CA MET A 101 7.44 -7.29 7.00
C MET A 101 8.38 -6.91 5.85
N GLN A 102 7.96 -6.01 4.95
CA GLN A 102 8.79 -5.60 3.81
C GLN A 102 9.79 -4.51 4.19
N HIS A 103 9.56 -3.78 5.29
CA HIS A 103 10.38 -2.66 5.76
C HIS A 103 10.66 -1.56 4.71
N VAL A 104 9.86 -1.53 3.63
CA VAL A 104 10.05 -0.60 2.53
C VAL A 104 9.75 0.80 3.02
N SER A 105 10.78 1.66 2.95
CA SER A 105 10.78 3.01 3.50
C SER A 105 9.54 3.82 3.12
N TRP A 106 9.07 3.70 1.86
CA TRP A 106 7.87 4.39 1.38
C TRP A 106 6.64 4.08 2.25
N TYR A 107 6.34 2.80 2.50
CA TYR A 107 5.14 2.41 3.26
C TYR A 107 5.26 2.79 4.74
N ASN A 108 6.43 2.56 5.35
CA ASN A 108 6.68 2.87 6.76
C ASN A 108 6.60 4.37 7.06
N PHE A 109 7.24 5.22 6.24
CA PHE A 109 7.15 6.67 6.41
C PHE A 109 5.74 7.20 6.11
N ALA A 110 5.09 6.71 5.05
CA ALA A 110 3.75 7.15 4.71
C ALA A 110 2.73 6.76 5.79
N TYR A 111 2.83 5.54 6.34
CA TYR A 111 2.03 5.12 7.49
C TYR A 111 2.23 6.06 8.68
N SER A 112 3.48 6.28 9.08
CA SER A 112 3.82 7.14 10.22
C SER A 112 3.31 8.57 10.03
N ALA A 113 3.44 9.12 8.82
CA ALA A 113 2.98 10.47 8.50
C ALA A 113 1.45 10.61 8.55
N MET A 114 0.70 9.56 8.18
CA MET A 114 -0.76 9.59 8.14
C MET A 114 -1.41 9.27 9.50
N THR A 115 -0.78 8.41 10.31
CA THR A 115 -1.32 7.96 11.60
C THR A 115 -0.75 8.71 12.80
N GLY A 116 0.48 9.22 12.69
CA GLY A 116 1.26 9.74 13.82
C GLY A 116 1.88 8.63 14.70
N ASN A 117 1.70 7.36 14.35
CA ASN A 117 2.31 6.23 15.04
C ASN A 117 3.76 6.01 14.57
N ASP A 118 4.55 5.29 15.38
CA ASP A 118 5.84 4.76 14.93
C ASP A 118 5.64 3.61 13.95
N GLY A 119 5.89 3.86 12.66
CA GLY A 119 5.85 2.86 11.59
C GLY A 119 7.17 2.12 11.42
N GLU A 120 7.88 1.81 12.50
CA GLU A 120 9.20 1.15 12.48
C GLU A 120 10.25 1.97 11.73
N LEU A 121 10.41 3.23 12.13
CA LEU A 121 11.25 4.19 11.42
C LEU A 121 12.71 3.76 11.30
N ASP A 122 13.25 3.04 12.28
CA ASP A 122 14.61 2.51 12.22
C ASP A 122 14.79 1.53 11.05
N LYS A 123 13.86 0.57 10.89
CA LYS A 123 13.87 -0.39 9.78
C LYS A 123 13.68 0.32 8.44
N ALA A 124 12.80 1.32 8.40
CA ALA A 124 12.56 2.15 7.22
C ALA A 124 13.83 2.94 6.80
N MET A 125 14.57 3.47 7.77
CA MET A 125 15.82 4.18 7.56
C MET A 125 16.92 3.26 7.05
N ASP A 126 17.04 2.06 7.59
CA ASP A 126 18.00 1.06 7.11
C ASP A 126 17.70 0.61 5.68
N HIS A 127 16.43 0.36 5.37
CA HIS A 127 16.01 0.12 3.99
C HIS A 127 16.37 1.30 3.08
N LEU A 128 16.13 2.55 3.49
CA LEU A 128 16.43 3.73 2.68
C LEU A 128 17.94 3.89 2.41
N ARG A 129 18.77 3.68 3.45
CA ARG A 129 20.24 3.72 3.36
C ARG A 129 20.83 2.60 2.50
N SER A 130 20.09 1.52 2.28
CA SER A 130 20.52 0.44 1.41
C SER A 130 20.35 0.75 -0.08
N TRP A 131 19.58 1.79 -0.45
CA TRP A 131 19.48 2.21 -1.85
C TRP A 131 20.84 2.72 -2.36
N THR A 132 21.28 2.16 -3.49
CA THR A 132 22.43 2.65 -4.22
C THR A 132 22.00 3.81 -5.10
N LEU A 133 22.79 4.89 -5.11
CA LEU A 133 22.55 6.06 -5.95
C LEU A 133 23.13 5.86 -7.36
N ASP A 134 24.17 5.03 -7.47
CA ASP A 134 24.64 4.52 -8.73
C ASP A 134 23.68 3.41 -9.17
N CYS A 135 23.03 3.60 -10.32
CA CYS A 135 22.11 2.63 -10.89
C CYS A 135 22.81 1.34 -11.41
N THR A 136 23.96 1.00 -10.82
CA THR A 136 24.72 -0.21 -11.07
C THR A 136 23.90 -1.42 -10.67
N VAL A 137 23.91 -2.44 -11.52
CA VAL A 137 23.22 -3.70 -11.27
C VAL A 137 24.28 -4.78 -11.09
N ASP A 138 24.44 -5.23 -9.86
CA ASP A 138 25.29 -6.35 -9.53
C ASP A 138 24.54 -7.68 -9.67
N SER A 139 25.29 -8.75 -9.90
CA SER A 139 24.76 -10.11 -9.92
C SER A 139 24.97 -10.78 -8.57
N TYR A 140 23.89 -11.22 -7.92
CA TYR A 140 23.92 -11.89 -6.61
C TYR A 140 23.37 -13.32 -6.70
N HIS A 141 23.86 -14.21 -5.83
CA HIS A 141 23.30 -15.56 -5.64
C HIS A 141 22.96 -15.79 -4.17
N ASN A 142 21.72 -15.48 -3.79
CA ASN A 142 21.28 -15.45 -2.37
C ASN A 142 20.53 -16.72 -1.92
N SER A 143 20.49 -17.76 -2.74
CA SER A 143 19.75 -19.02 -2.47
C SER A 143 20.18 -19.74 -1.16
N HIS A 144 21.39 -19.50 -0.68
CA HIS A 144 21.93 -20.11 0.53
C HIS A 144 21.68 -19.28 1.81
N ARG A 145 21.18 -18.04 1.68
CA ARG A 145 21.02 -17.08 2.78
C ARG A 145 19.72 -17.32 3.57
N ALA A 146 19.78 -18.17 4.58
CA ALA A 146 18.62 -18.50 5.43
C ALA A 146 18.13 -17.32 6.29
N ASP A 147 18.98 -16.32 6.52
CA ASP A 147 18.70 -15.10 7.28
C ASP A 147 17.73 -14.14 6.59
N LEU A 148 17.46 -14.34 5.29
CA LEU A 148 16.52 -13.49 4.53
C LEU A 148 15.07 -13.96 4.66
N ALA A 149 14.79 -15.08 5.32
CA ALA A 149 13.43 -15.58 5.48
C ALA A 149 12.53 -14.58 6.24
N PRO A 150 11.23 -14.49 5.93
CA PRO A 150 10.30 -13.66 6.70
C PRO A 150 10.39 -13.95 8.20
N GLU A 151 10.36 -12.89 9.02
CA GLU A 151 10.39 -12.99 10.47
C GLU A 151 9.25 -13.91 10.97
N PRO A 152 9.47 -14.75 12.00
CA PRO A 152 8.43 -15.62 12.54
C PRO A 152 7.18 -14.83 12.94
N GLY A 153 6.02 -15.27 12.46
CA GLY A 153 4.72 -14.63 12.71
C GLY A 153 4.17 -13.83 11.53
N TYR A 154 4.99 -13.50 10.54
CA TYR A 154 4.52 -12.87 9.31
C TYR A 154 4.14 -13.89 8.24
N VAL A 155 3.15 -13.52 7.41
CA VAL A 155 2.67 -14.33 6.29
C VAL A 155 2.92 -13.57 4.99
N PRO A 156 3.78 -14.06 4.08
CA PRO A 156 4.04 -13.43 2.79
C PRO A 156 2.89 -13.69 1.81
N TYR A 157 1.75 -13.02 2.00
CA TYR A 157 0.54 -13.24 1.20
C TYR A 157 0.78 -13.09 -0.31
N GLY A 158 1.56 -12.08 -0.73
CA GLY A 158 1.90 -11.84 -2.14
C GLY A 158 2.95 -12.80 -2.70
N GLY A 159 3.28 -13.87 -1.98
CA GLY A 159 4.38 -14.74 -2.34
C GLY A 159 5.74 -14.18 -1.94
N GLY A 160 6.78 -14.99 -2.13
CA GLY A 160 8.16 -14.66 -1.78
C GLY A 160 8.63 -15.36 -0.52
N THR A 161 9.91 -15.74 -0.54
CA THR A 161 10.54 -16.51 0.53
C THR A 161 11.68 -15.75 1.20
N ARG A 162 12.07 -14.59 0.65
CA ARG A 162 13.23 -13.83 1.14
C ARG A 162 13.01 -12.33 1.06
N GLY A 163 13.28 -11.57 2.12
CA GLY A 163 13.33 -10.11 2.10
C GLY A 163 14.74 -9.63 1.76
N MET A 164 14.94 -9.19 0.52
CA MET A 164 16.24 -8.66 0.08
C MET A 164 16.24 -7.14 0.16
N SER A 165 17.29 -6.58 0.77
CA SER A 165 17.46 -5.13 0.79
C SER A 165 17.71 -4.59 -0.62
N PRO A 166 17.36 -3.32 -0.93
CA PRO A 166 17.74 -2.64 -2.16
C PRO A 166 19.20 -2.87 -2.58
N ARG A 167 20.15 -2.85 -1.63
CA ARG A 167 21.58 -3.11 -1.85
C ARG A 167 21.90 -4.52 -2.34
N GLU A 168 21.10 -5.51 -1.95
CA GLU A 168 21.28 -6.92 -2.32
C GLU A 168 20.41 -7.30 -3.54
N THR A 169 19.82 -6.30 -4.20
CA THR A 169 19.00 -6.46 -5.40
C THR A 169 19.51 -5.58 -6.53
N SER A 170 18.79 -5.58 -7.66
CA SER A 170 19.03 -4.65 -8.75
C SER A 170 18.19 -3.38 -8.61
N VAL A 171 18.54 -2.35 -9.37
CA VAL A 171 17.66 -1.19 -9.58
C VAL A 171 16.35 -1.67 -10.18
N LYS A 172 15.26 -1.59 -9.40
CA LYS A 172 13.92 -1.98 -9.85
C LYS A 172 13.21 -0.76 -10.44
N GLY A 173 12.94 -0.78 -11.75
CA GLY A 173 12.18 0.26 -12.45
C GLY A 173 10.66 0.27 -12.17
N GLY A 174 10.16 -0.58 -11.27
CA GLY A 174 8.74 -0.67 -10.95
C GLY A 174 8.48 -1.32 -9.58
N SER A 175 7.27 -1.15 -9.06
CA SER A 175 6.86 -1.76 -7.79
C SER A 175 6.74 -3.27 -7.94
N ARG A 176 7.59 -4.01 -7.23
CA ARG A 176 7.46 -5.46 -7.04
C ARG A 176 7.47 -5.74 -5.55
N ASN A 177 6.91 -6.88 -5.15
CA ASN A 177 7.01 -7.34 -3.76
C ASN A 177 8.48 -7.28 -3.30
N ALA A 178 8.71 -6.71 -2.12
CA ALA A 178 10.05 -6.69 -1.52
C ALA A 178 10.54 -8.08 -1.13
N LEU A 179 9.62 -9.06 -1.09
CA LEU A 179 9.92 -10.48 -0.94
C LEU A 179 9.96 -11.17 -2.32
N PRO A 180 11.12 -11.27 -2.99
CA PRO A 180 11.25 -12.10 -4.19
C PRO A 180 11.13 -13.61 -3.89
N TYR A 181 10.77 -14.35 -4.95
CA TYR A 181 10.99 -15.79 -5.03
C TYR A 181 12.43 -16.07 -5.45
N ASP A 182 12.95 -17.25 -5.08
CA ASP A 182 14.22 -17.79 -5.61
C ASP A 182 14.11 -18.20 -7.09
#